data_AF-A0A4R8RA92-F1
#
_entry.id   AF-A0A4R8RA92-F1
#
_cell.length_a   1.000
_cell.length_b   1.000
_cell.length_c   1.000
_cell.angle_alpha   90.00
_cell.angle_beta   90.00
_cell.angle_gamma   90.00
#
_symmetry.space_group_name_H-M   'P 1'
#
loop_
_entity.id
_entity.type
_entity.pdbx_description
1 polymer ?
#
loop_
_entity_poly.entity_id
_entity_poly.type
_entity_poly.pdbx_seq_one_letter_code
_entity_poly.pdbx_strand_id
1 'polypeptide(L)'
;MAMATSTASSDRLGLNDRQSVSEVYYRRAKALSMGQMMTVANLEVVQVMLLMSQYLQGSQRSIQTWAIHGVAVKAALELGLHSELALQRNGPLEREVRTRTWYGCVMLDRTLSMTFGRPPIIPQTYIRTSLPRHLIQEPGGPEASRWSKVEGSTLFWNLSITLYSVMTAVIDELYETNIASSVTAPLSNTVATVIHVNQKLARWQAALPPSMALVDAAEVYQPTGSAMALKFRVILTLRYHNIHILSHRPILDRCLQALDGSVDVTQESTTLQQGWYLSKEACLQSAESIVRLIAACKSFSEKRPTISFLGAWWFSLYFTFNAALTMVAIKIIEQSYSPPTFDPGYTTSSGQIDEILRNAVNCIAGLDRQNQMVDKCAKFTATLIMMVQSLQASRDAASGNITCAPIVNIAPPNGDVSQNGSMMHNGGMDEAFTDLMSFLPSNLNEFQSTGAPYAMSELMGDLATGDLFW
;
A
#
# COMPACT_ATOMS: atom_id res chain seq x y z
N MET A 1 23.44 8.15 5.98
CA MET A 1 23.11 8.16 7.43
C MET A 1 21.64 8.40 7.69
N ALA A 2 21.03 9.51 7.25
CA ALA A 2 19.60 9.79 7.44
C ALA A 2 18.68 8.58 7.13
N MET A 3 18.74 8.07 5.89
CA MET A 3 17.98 6.88 5.46
C MET A 3 18.24 5.64 6.31
N ALA A 4 19.51 5.33 6.59
CA ALA A 4 19.87 4.15 7.37
C ALA A 4 19.32 4.22 8.80
N THR A 5 19.32 5.40 9.41
CA THR A 5 18.75 5.64 10.74
C THR A 5 17.21 5.58 10.70
N SER A 6 16.57 6.15 9.68
CA SER A 6 15.10 6.15 9.57
C SER A 6 14.51 4.77 9.28
N THR A 7 15.26 3.88 8.62
CA THR A 7 14.85 2.50 8.34
C THR A 7 15.42 1.48 9.33
N ALA A 8 16.10 1.93 10.38
CA ALA A 8 16.61 1.02 11.42
C ALA A 8 15.44 0.42 12.21
N SER A 9 15.54 -0.86 12.58
CA SER A 9 14.53 -1.55 13.40
C SER A 9 14.23 -0.77 14.70
N SER A 10 12.95 -0.75 15.09
CA SER A 10 12.44 -0.08 16.30
C SER A 10 13.10 -0.52 17.60
N ASP A 11 13.70 -1.71 17.64
CA ASP A 11 14.21 -2.32 18.87
C ASP A 11 15.47 -1.65 19.42
N ARG A 12 16.14 -0.77 18.65
CA ARG A 12 17.34 -0.05 19.09
C ARG A 12 17.10 1.41 19.48
N LEU A 13 16.10 2.05 18.88
CA LEU A 13 15.77 3.47 19.06
C LEU A 13 14.27 3.65 18.82
N GLY A 14 13.56 4.35 19.72
CA GLY A 14 12.16 4.72 19.52
C GLY A 14 11.99 5.53 18.22
N LEU A 15 10.78 5.57 17.64
CA LEU A 15 10.55 6.31 16.39
C LEU A 15 11.00 7.78 16.51
N ASN A 16 10.66 8.43 17.63
CA ASN A 16 11.02 9.83 17.88
C ASN A 16 12.54 10.03 17.89
N ASP A 17 13.29 9.07 18.42
CA ASP A 17 14.75 9.10 18.42
C ASP A 17 15.33 8.85 17.02
N ARG A 18 14.78 7.87 16.27
CA ARG A 18 15.19 7.61 14.88
C ARG A 18 14.91 8.81 13.99
N GLN A 19 13.74 9.44 14.14
CA GLN A 19 13.34 10.62 13.38
C GLN A 19 14.22 11.82 13.73
N SER A 20 14.43 12.12 15.01
CA SER A 20 15.28 13.25 15.42
C SER A 20 16.72 13.10 14.94
N VAL A 21 17.33 11.91 15.09
CA VAL A 21 18.69 11.65 14.63
C VAL A 21 18.78 11.68 13.10
N SER A 22 17.82 11.06 12.41
CA SER A 22 17.81 11.06 10.94
C SER A 22 17.61 12.47 10.36
N GLU A 23 16.79 13.31 11.01
CA GLU A 23 16.53 14.69 10.61
C GLU A 23 17.79 15.56 10.73
N VAL A 24 18.63 15.34 11.76
CA VAL A 24 19.93 16.03 11.87
C VAL A 24 20.81 15.71 10.65
N TYR A 25 20.90 14.43 10.26
CA TYR A 25 21.67 14.05 9.07
C TYR A 25 21.07 14.62 7.79
N TYR A 26 19.74 14.63 7.66
CA TYR A 26 19.06 15.21 6.51
C TYR A 26 19.31 16.71 6.39
N ARG A 27 19.18 17.47 7.49
CA ARG A 27 19.44 18.92 7.51
C ARG A 27 20.87 19.24 7.12
N ARG A 28 21.85 18.49 7.63
CA ARG A 28 23.27 18.64 7.25
C ARG A 28 23.49 18.38 5.76
N ALA A 29 22.94 17.30 5.24
CA ALA A 29 23.03 16.99 3.81
C ALA A 29 22.41 18.10 2.95
N LYS A 30 21.21 18.58 3.33
CA LYS A 30 20.51 19.66 2.65
C LYS A 30 21.33 20.95 2.66
N ALA A 31 21.87 21.35 3.81
CA ALA A 31 22.68 22.55 3.93
C ALA A 31 23.94 22.51 3.04
N LEU A 32 24.59 21.35 2.94
CA LEU A 32 25.79 21.16 2.12
C LEU A 32 25.50 21.14 0.61
N SER A 33 24.34 20.62 0.19
CA SER A 33 24.04 20.45 -1.24
C SER A 33 23.10 21.52 -1.83
N MET A 34 22.39 22.31 -1.02
CA MET A 34 21.33 23.20 -1.50
C MET A 34 21.77 24.20 -2.57
N GLY A 35 22.94 24.81 -2.44
CA GLY A 35 23.48 25.70 -3.46
C GLY A 35 23.73 24.96 -4.79
N GLN A 36 24.33 23.78 -4.72
CA GLN A 36 24.64 22.97 -5.91
C GLN A 36 23.39 22.43 -6.60
N MET A 37 22.38 21.99 -5.82
CA MET A 37 21.09 21.49 -6.35
C MET A 37 20.38 22.50 -7.27
N MET A 38 20.62 23.80 -7.05
CA MET A 38 19.97 24.87 -7.82
C MET A 38 20.83 25.45 -8.95
N THR A 39 22.13 25.15 -8.98
CA THR A 39 23.10 25.86 -9.85
C THR A 39 23.91 24.95 -10.76
N VAL A 40 24.05 23.66 -10.44
CA VAL A 40 24.89 22.72 -11.18
C VAL A 40 24.15 21.41 -11.39
N ALA A 41 24.10 20.94 -12.64
CA ALA A 41 23.72 19.58 -12.98
C ALA A 41 24.97 18.70 -13.01
N ASN A 42 25.15 17.85 -12.00
CA ASN A 42 26.12 16.75 -12.00
C ASN A 42 25.50 15.47 -11.41
N LEU A 43 26.18 14.34 -11.61
CA LEU A 43 25.62 13.02 -11.30
C LEU A 43 25.38 12.84 -9.80
N GLU A 44 26.33 13.30 -8.98
CA GLU A 44 26.30 13.20 -7.53
C GLU A 44 25.15 14.03 -6.95
N VAL A 45 24.90 15.22 -7.50
CA VAL A 45 23.79 16.10 -7.10
C VAL A 45 22.44 15.45 -7.41
N VAL A 46 22.30 14.77 -8.56
CA VAL A 46 21.10 13.96 -8.86
C VAL A 46 20.93 12.84 -7.83
N GLN A 47 22.00 12.08 -7.54
CA GLN A 47 21.97 10.98 -6.58
C GLN A 47 21.62 11.45 -5.15
N VAL A 48 22.17 12.58 -4.71
CA VAL A 48 21.84 13.20 -3.43
C VAL A 48 20.37 13.59 -3.37
N MET A 49 19.82 14.22 -4.41
CA MET A 49 18.40 14.58 -4.46
C MET A 49 17.48 13.36 -4.46
N LEU A 50 17.85 12.27 -5.13
CA LEU A 50 17.10 11.01 -5.07
C LEU A 50 17.07 10.42 -3.65
N LEU A 51 18.23 10.40 -2.97
CA LEU A 51 18.32 9.93 -1.58
C LEU A 51 17.53 10.83 -0.61
N MET A 52 17.57 12.15 -0.81
CA MET A 52 16.76 13.09 -0.03
C MET A 52 15.27 12.88 -0.26
N SER A 53 14.86 12.66 -1.50
CA SER A 53 13.46 12.42 -1.86
C SER A 53 12.94 11.12 -1.23
N GLN A 54 13.73 10.04 -1.26
CA GLN A 54 13.36 8.80 -0.56
C GLN A 54 13.25 8.98 0.95
N TYR A 55 14.12 9.80 1.57
CA TYR A 55 14.02 10.12 2.99
C TYR A 55 12.74 10.88 3.30
N LEU A 56 12.44 11.91 2.50
CA LEU A 56 11.28 12.76 2.72
C LEU A 56 9.95 12.00 2.57
N GLN A 57 9.91 11.00 1.67
CA GLN A 57 8.75 10.12 1.50
C GLN A 57 8.30 9.48 2.82
N GLY A 58 9.25 9.11 3.69
CA GLY A 58 8.98 8.51 5.01
C GLY A 58 8.71 9.52 6.13
N SER A 59 8.68 10.83 5.85
CA SER A 59 8.60 11.90 6.86
C SER A 59 7.35 12.80 6.76
N GLN A 60 6.30 12.35 6.05
CA GLN A 60 5.04 13.08 5.84
C GLN A 60 5.23 14.44 5.12
N ARG A 61 6.28 14.58 4.30
CA ARG A 61 6.61 15.81 3.56
C ARG A 61 6.43 15.60 2.06
N SER A 62 5.21 15.25 1.65
CA SER A 62 4.82 14.92 0.26
C SER A 62 5.21 16.03 -0.74
N ILE A 63 4.84 17.28 -0.43
CA ILE A 63 5.11 18.47 -1.27
C ILE A 63 6.62 18.64 -1.50
N GLN A 64 7.41 18.56 -0.43
CA GLN A 64 8.85 18.74 -0.53
C GLN A 64 9.52 17.55 -1.23
N THR A 65 9.02 16.33 -1.01
CA THR A 65 9.46 15.14 -1.74
C THR A 65 9.30 15.34 -3.24
N TRP A 66 8.10 15.76 -3.68
CA TRP A 66 7.81 16.00 -5.09
C TRP A 66 8.67 17.12 -5.69
N ALA A 67 8.87 18.22 -4.95
CA ALA A 67 9.68 19.34 -5.41
C ALA A 67 11.15 18.96 -5.64
N ILE A 68 11.79 18.29 -4.67
CA ILE A 68 13.19 17.86 -4.80
C ILE A 68 13.33 16.82 -5.92
N HIS A 69 12.40 15.88 -6.03
CA HIS A 69 12.38 14.90 -7.11
C HIS A 69 12.27 15.56 -8.48
N GLY A 70 11.39 16.55 -8.66
CA GLY A 70 11.28 17.30 -9.91
C GLY A 70 12.57 17.99 -10.34
N VAL A 71 13.31 18.60 -9.39
CA VAL A 71 14.63 19.19 -9.67
C VAL A 71 15.64 18.10 -10.05
N ALA A 72 15.60 16.94 -9.40
CA ALA A 72 16.46 15.80 -9.73
C ALA A 72 16.21 15.28 -11.15
N VAL A 73 14.96 15.13 -11.56
CA VAL A 73 14.58 14.71 -12.91
C VAL A 73 15.08 15.72 -13.93
N LYS A 74 14.89 17.02 -13.69
CA LYS A 74 15.39 18.06 -14.59
C LYS A 74 16.91 17.99 -14.78
N ALA A 75 17.67 17.88 -13.68
CA ALA A 75 19.13 17.74 -13.75
C ALA A 75 19.57 16.43 -14.45
N ALA A 76 18.85 15.33 -14.25
CA ALA A 76 19.11 14.07 -14.95
C ALA A 76 18.87 14.18 -16.47
N LEU A 77 17.84 14.93 -16.88
CA LEU A 77 17.57 15.20 -18.29
C LEU A 77 18.64 16.11 -18.91
N GLU A 78 19.06 17.17 -18.20
CA GLU A 78 20.14 18.08 -18.62
C GLU A 78 21.48 17.34 -18.84
N LEU A 79 21.78 16.35 -17.99
CA LEU A 79 22.95 15.48 -18.12
C LEU A 79 22.84 14.44 -19.24
N GLY A 80 21.68 14.31 -19.89
CA GLY A 80 21.44 13.33 -20.92
C GLY A 80 21.35 11.88 -20.41
N LEU A 81 21.04 11.65 -19.13
CA LEU A 81 21.01 10.29 -18.56
C LEU A 81 19.96 9.37 -19.22
N HIS A 82 18.94 9.97 -19.84
CA HIS A 82 17.88 9.29 -20.60
C HIS A 82 18.30 8.92 -22.04
N SER A 83 19.45 9.42 -22.52
CA SER A 83 19.88 9.29 -23.92
C SER A 83 21.01 8.28 -24.05
N GLU A 84 20.76 7.18 -24.76
CA GLU A 84 21.77 6.14 -25.03
C GLU A 84 23.01 6.72 -25.75
N LEU A 85 22.80 7.68 -26.67
CA LEU A 85 23.90 8.36 -27.36
C LEU A 85 24.76 9.22 -26.42
N ALA A 86 24.16 9.88 -25.43
CA ALA A 86 24.91 10.64 -24.43
C ALA A 86 25.68 9.70 -23.49
N LEU A 87 25.04 8.60 -23.07
CA LEU A 87 25.65 7.55 -22.25
C LEU A 87 26.87 6.91 -22.93
N GLN A 88 26.84 6.73 -24.25
CA GLN A 88 27.96 6.17 -25.03
C GLN A 88 29.25 6.97 -24.96
N ARG A 89 29.18 8.26 -24.64
CA ARG A 89 30.36 9.14 -24.48
C ARG A 89 31.18 8.83 -23.21
N ASN A 90 30.61 8.04 -22.30
CA ASN A 90 31.24 7.68 -21.04
C ASN A 90 31.82 6.26 -21.11
N GLY A 91 32.87 6.03 -20.33
CA GLY A 91 33.43 4.70 -20.10
C GLY A 91 32.39 3.74 -19.51
N PRO A 92 32.58 2.41 -19.64
CA PRO A 92 31.58 1.41 -19.28
C PRO A 92 31.09 1.50 -17.83
N LEU A 93 32.00 1.67 -16.86
CA LEU A 93 31.63 1.85 -15.46
C LEU A 93 30.76 3.09 -15.22
N GLU A 94 31.23 4.25 -15.68
CA GLU A 94 30.51 5.53 -15.54
C GLU A 94 29.15 5.48 -16.25
N ARG A 95 29.08 4.83 -17.41
CA ARG A 95 27.83 4.59 -18.14
C ARG A 95 26.84 3.80 -17.29
N GLU A 96 27.29 2.72 -16.65
CA GLU A 96 26.42 1.91 -15.79
C GLU A 96 25.92 2.70 -14.57
N VAL A 97 26.77 3.51 -13.94
CA VAL A 97 26.38 4.39 -12.82
C VAL A 97 25.28 5.36 -13.25
N ARG A 98 25.45 5.98 -14.43
CA ARG A 98 24.49 6.91 -15.03
C ARG A 98 23.17 6.24 -15.38
N THR A 99 23.20 5.08 -16.02
CA THR A 99 22.00 4.27 -16.32
C THR A 99 21.24 3.91 -15.06
N ARG A 100 21.92 3.47 -14.00
CA ARG A 100 21.27 3.15 -12.72
C ARG A 100 20.69 4.38 -12.05
N THR A 101 21.36 5.52 -12.14
CA THR A 101 20.86 6.80 -11.61
C THR A 101 19.61 7.24 -12.37
N TRP A 102 19.59 7.12 -13.71
CA TRP A 102 18.41 7.37 -14.52
C TRP A 102 17.22 6.50 -14.11
N TYR A 103 17.42 5.18 -13.96
CA TYR A 103 16.36 4.30 -13.49
C TYR A 103 15.98 4.56 -12.03
N GLY A 104 16.88 5.12 -11.21
CA GLY A 104 16.56 5.66 -9.89
C GLY A 104 15.54 6.80 -9.96
N CYS A 105 15.72 7.74 -10.89
CA CYS A 105 14.73 8.78 -11.20
C CYS A 105 13.41 8.18 -11.66
N VAL A 106 13.44 7.27 -12.65
CA VAL A 106 12.23 6.63 -13.20
C VAL A 106 11.44 5.91 -12.11
N MET A 107 12.10 5.04 -11.33
CA MET A 107 11.43 4.24 -10.31
C MET A 107 10.83 5.10 -9.20
N LEU A 108 11.54 6.14 -8.78
CA LEU A 108 11.04 7.06 -7.77
C LEU A 108 9.87 7.89 -8.32
N ASP A 109 9.97 8.38 -9.55
CA ASP A 109 8.90 9.14 -10.22
C ASP A 109 7.60 8.35 -10.26
N ARG A 110 7.67 7.08 -10.69
CA ARG A 110 6.51 6.18 -10.72
C ARG A 110 5.96 5.88 -9.33
N THR A 111 6.82 5.68 -8.34
CA THR A 111 6.39 5.48 -6.95
C THR A 111 5.64 6.70 -6.44
N LEU A 112 6.21 7.90 -6.57
CA LEU A 112 5.60 9.14 -6.09
C LEU A 112 4.31 9.47 -6.84
N SER A 113 4.24 9.19 -8.13
CA SER A 113 3.04 9.38 -8.95
C SER A 113 1.89 8.50 -8.46
N MET A 114 2.17 7.21 -8.25
CA MET A 114 1.21 6.27 -7.67
C MET A 114 0.75 6.70 -6.28
N THR A 115 1.70 7.13 -5.45
CA THR A 115 1.50 7.41 -4.02
C THR A 115 0.79 8.74 -3.78
N PHE A 116 1.09 9.77 -4.56
CA PHE A 116 0.51 11.12 -4.42
C PHE A 116 -0.60 11.39 -5.43
N GLY A 117 -0.96 10.39 -6.23
CA GLY A 117 -1.96 10.47 -7.27
C GLY A 117 -1.66 11.53 -8.34
N ARG A 118 -0.39 11.82 -8.62
CA ARG A 118 0.04 12.86 -9.56
C ARG A 118 0.52 12.24 -10.87
N PRO A 119 0.49 12.98 -12.00
CA PRO A 119 1.12 12.53 -13.22
C PRO A 119 2.62 12.34 -13.09
N PRO A 120 3.20 11.28 -13.68
CA PRO A 120 4.64 11.10 -13.75
C PRO A 120 5.34 12.26 -14.47
N ILE A 121 6.45 12.74 -13.90
CA ILE A 121 7.25 13.80 -14.51
C ILE A 121 8.00 13.26 -15.73
N ILE A 122 8.38 11.98 -15.72
CA ILE A 122 9.13 11.33 -16.80
C ILE A 122 8.15 10.59 -17.71
N PRO A 123 7.89 11.04 -18.96
CA PRO A 123 7.04 10.31 -19.90
C PRO A 123 7.63 8.95 -20.24
N GLN A 124 6.77 7.95 -20.49
CA GLN A 124 7.22 6.61 -20.88
C GLN A 124 8.09 6.64 -22.16
N THR A 125 7.82 7.57 -23.07
CA THR A 125 8.57 7.76 -24.33
C THR A 125 10.02 8.16 -24.14
N TYR A 126 10.42 8.62 -22.94
CA TYR A 126 11.80 9.01 -22.62
C TYR A 126 12.63 7.84 -22.08
N ILE A 127 12.01 6.73 -21.70
CA ILE A 127 12.68 5.57 -21.12
C ILE A 127 13.12 4.65 -22.27
N ARG A 128 14.24 4.98 -22.91
CA ARG A 128 14.78 4.25 -24.08
C ARG A 128 16.11 3.55 -23.84
N THR A 129 16.73 3.80 -22.69
CA THR A 129 18.04 3.24 -22.32
C THR A 129 17.95 1.75 -22.02
N SER A 130 19.00 1.00 -22.34
CA SER A 130 19.09 -0.42 -21.94
C SER A 130 19.00 -0.62 -20.42
N LEU A 131 18.48 -1.77 -19.98
CA LEU A 131 18.41 -2.10 -18.55
C LEU A 131 19.81 -2.22 -17.93
N PRO A 132 19.97 -1.90 -16.63
CA PRO A 132 21.23 -2.07 -15.91
C PRO A 132 21.83 -3.47 -16.05
N ARG A 133 23.16 -3.54 -16.16
CA ARG A 133 23.91 -4.80 -16.34
C ARG A 133 24.68 -5.16 -15.07
N HIS A 134 24.77 -6.46 -14.81
CA HIS A 134 25.52 -6.96 -13.65
C HIS A 134 27.04 -6.96 -13.91
N LEU A 135 27.43 -7.35 -15.13
CA LEU A 135 28.81 -7.43 -15.60
C LEU A 135 29.10 -6.26 -16.53
N ILE A 136 30.19 -5.54 -16.25
CA ILE A 136 30.66 -4.40 -17.03
C ILE A 136 31.94 -4.83 -17.74
N GLN A 137 31.98 -4.71 -19.06
CA GLN A 137 33.17 -5.01 -19.85
C GLN A 137 33.97 -3.73 -20.05
N GLU A 138 35.20 -3.70 -19.53
CA GLU A 138 36.14 -2.59 -19.70
C GLU A 138 37.03 -2.82 -20.93
N PRO A 139 37.17 -1.85 -21.86
CA PRO A 139 38.06 -1.96 -23.01
C PRO A 139 39.51 -2.22 -22.57
N GLY A 140 40.09 -3.31 -23.07
CA GLY A 140 41.50 -3.66 -22.82
C GLY A 140 41.79 -4.37 -21.49
N GLY A 141 40.76 -4.67 -20.69
CA GLY A 141 40.88 -5.51 -19.49
C GLY A 141 40.66 -7.00 -19.80
N PRO A 142 41.38 -7.94 -19.16
CA PRO A 142 41.24 -9.37 -19.42
C PRO A 142 39.93 -9.99 -18.90
N GLU A 143 39.19 -9.31 -18.00
CA GLU A 143 37.96 -9.83 -17.38
C GLU A 143 36.88 -8.76 -17.21
N ALA A 144 35.61 -9.18 -17.29
CA ALA A 144 34.46 -8.33 -16.99
C ALA A 144 34.44 -7.96 -15.50
N SER A 145 34.40 -6.67 -15.20
CA SER A 145 34.30 -6.16 -13.83
C SER A 145 32.87 -6.31 -13.31
N ARG A 146 32.71 -6.94 -12.14
CA ARG A 146 31.41 -7.10 -11.48
C ARG A 146 30.99 -5.78 -10.83
N TRP A 147 29.79 -5.29 -11.15
CA TRP A 147 29.25 -4.08 -10.51
C TRP A 147 28.88 -4.32 -9.04
N SER A 148 28.23 -5.46 -8.76
CA SER A 148 27.70 -5.79 -7.43
C SER A 148 28.27 -7.12 -6.96
N LYS A 149 28.59 -7.23 -5.66
CA LYS A 149 28.92 -8.52 -5.03
C LYS A 149 27.69 -9.42 -4.87
N VAL A 150 26.49 -8.83 -4.89
CA VAL A 150 25.21 -9.54 -4.78
C VAL A 150 24.59 -9.60 -6.17
N GLU A 151 24.69 -10.74 -6.82
CA GLU A 151 24.17 -10.96 -8.18
C GLU A 151 22.66 -10.68 -8.29
N GLY A 152 21.90 -11.14 -7.29
CA GLY A 152 20.45 -10.93 -7.21
C GLY A 152 20.02 -9.47 -7.13
N SER A 153 20.87 -8.51 -6.76
CA SER A 153 20.45 -7.11 -6.61
C SER A 153 20.17 -6.43 -7.95
N THR A 154 20.97 -6.74 -8.99
CA THR A 154 20.75 -6.20 -10.33
C THR A 154 19.53 -6.85 -10.98
N LEU A 155 19.35 -8.15 -10.78
CA LEU A 155 18.16 -8.86 -11.25
C LEU A 155 16.89 -8.32 -10.59
N PHE A 156 16.87 -8.18 -9.26
CA PHE A 156 15.76 -7.57 -8.52
C PHE A 156 15.43 -6.16 -9.03
N TRP A 157 16.46 -5.35 -9.30
CA TRP A 157 16.28 -4.00 -9.79
C TRP A 157 15.67 -3.98 -11.20
N ASN A 158 16.18 -4.80 -12.11
CA ASN A 158 15.64 -4.93 -13.47
C ASN A 158 14.20 -5.42 -13.47
N LEU A 159 13.88 -6.42 -12.63
CA LEU A 159 12.52 -6.91 -12.45
C LEU A 159 11.58 -5.83 -11.88
N SER A 160 12.09 -5.00 -10.95
CA SER A 160 11.32 -3.86 -10.44
C SER A 160 11.04 -2.82 -11.51
N ILE A 161 12.03 -2.52 -12.36
CA ILE A 161 11.88 -1.58 -13.48
C ILE A 161 10.82 -2.08 -14.46
N THR A 162 10.90 -3.35 -14.87
CA THR A 162 9.94 -3.92 -15.83
C THR A 162 8.56 -4.13 -15.22
N LEU A 163 8.46 -4.32 -13.91
CA LEU A 163 7.16 -4.33 -13.23
C LEU A 163 6.53 -2.93 -13.23
N TYR A 164 7.34 -1.89 -13.01
CA TYR A 164 6.85 -0.50 -12.97
C TYR A 164 6.54 0.06 -14.37
N SER A 165 7.01 -0.56 -15.45
CA SER A 165 6.48 -0.26 -16.79
C SER A 165 5.04 -0.74 -16.95
N VAL A 166 4.65 -1.87 -16.33
CA VAL A 166 3.24 -2.30 -16.24
C VAL A 166 2.43 -1.32 -15.38
N MET A 167 2.99 -0.86 -14.26
CA MET A 167 2.36 0.19 -13.44
C MET A 167 2.16 1.50 -14.21
N THR A 168 3.09 1.85 -15.11
CA THR A 168 2.94 3.03 -15.97
C THR A 168 1.76 2.84 -16.93
N ALA A 169 1.60 1.65 -17.52
CA ALA A 169 0.43 1.35 -18.34
C ALA A 169 -0.87 1.45 -17.53
N VAL A 170 -0.89 1.03 -16.26
CA VAL A 170 -2.05 1.27 -15.37
C VAL A 170 -2.34 2.76 -15.26
N ILE A 171 -1.35 3.57 -14.87
CA ILE A 171 -1.54 5.01 -14.65
C ILE A 171 -1.95 5.73 -15.95
N ASP A 172 -1.33 5.42 -17.07
CA ASP A 172 -1.59 6.08 -18.34
C ASP A 172 -2.93 5.65 -18.96
N GLU A 173 -3.25 4.35 -18.95
CA GLU A 173 -4.40 3.79 -19.67
C GLU A 173 -5.69 3.77 -18.82
N LEU A 174 -5.60 3.63 -17.48
CA LEU A 174 -6.77 3.54 -16.60
C LEU A 174 -7.07 4.82 -15.81
N TYR A 175 -6.07 5.69 -15.65
CA TYR A 175 -6.20 6.93 -14.89
C TYR A 175 -5.89 8.17 -15.74
N GLU A 176 -5.79 8.03 -17.06
CA GLU A 176 -5.50 9.15 -17.99
C GLU A 176 -4.28 9.98 -17.56
N THR A 177 -3.22 9.30 -17.13
CA THR A 177 -1.98 9.90 -16.57
C THR A 177 -2.13 10.55 -15.20
N ASN A 178 -3.32 10.58 -14.59
CA ASN A 178 -3.56 11.22 -13.30
C ASN A 178 -4.53 10.41 -12.44
N ILE A 179 -4.03 9.75 -11.40
CA ILE A 179 -4.87 8.95 -10.49
C ILE A 179 -5.97 9.79 -9.85
N ALA A 180 -5.76 11.09 -9.65
CA ALA A 180 -6.76 12.02 -9.14
C ALA A 180 -7.68 12.63 -10.23
N SER A 181 -7.68 12.12 -11.47
CA SER A 181 -8.57 12.58 -12.53
C SER A 181 -10.02 12.18 -12.26
N SER A 182 -10.96 13.12 -12.48
CA SER A 182 -12.40 12.87 -12.42
C SER A 182 -13.00 12.49 -13.78
N VAL A 183 -12.19 12.39 -14.83
CA VAL A 183 -12.67 12.04 -16.17
C VAL A 183 -13.00 10.56 -16.23
N THR A 184 -14.26 10.26 -16.54
CA THR A 184 -14.82 8.93 -16.52
C THR A 184 -14.89 8.35 -17.93
N ALA A 185 -13.91 7.53 -18.31
CA ALA A 185 -13.96 6.75 -19.55
C ALA A 185 -15.17 5.78 -19.55
N PRO A 186 -15.72 5.39 -20.72
CA PRO A 186 -16.79 4.38 -20.78
C PRO A 186 -16.37 3.08 -20.05
N LEU A 187 -17.28 2.48 -19.29
CA LEU A 187 -16.93 1.35 -18.43
C LEU A 187 -16.43 0.14 -19.21
N SER A 188 -16.97 -0.07 -20.41
CA SER A 188 -16.50 -1.11 -21.35
C SER A 188 -15.02 -0.95 -21.71
N ASN A 189 -14.55 0.29 -21.91
CA ASN A 189 -13.14 0.58 -22.17
C ASN A 189 -12.30 0.33 -20.93
N THR A 190 -12.79 0.69 -19.74
CA THR A 190 -12.12 0.40 -18.47
C THR A 190 -11.94 -1.10 -18.31
N VAL A 191 -13.00 -1.91 -18.42
CA VAL A 191 -12.94 -3.38 -18.30
C VAL A 191 -11.96 -3.99 -19.32
N ALA A 192 -12.02 -3.57 -20.58
CA ALA A 192 -11.10 -4.05 -21.62
C ALA A 192 -9.63 -3.73 -21.27
N THR A 193 -9.37 -2.53 -20.77
CA THR A 193 -8.04 -2.07 -20.37
C THR A 193 -7.53 -2.85 -19.15
N VAL A 194 -8.38 -3.10 -18.15
CA VAL A 194 -8.03 -3.95 -16.99
C VAL A 194 -7.60 -5.35 -17.45
N ILE A 195 -8.35 -5.98 -18.37
CA ILE A 195 -7.99 -7.28 -18.93
C ILE A 195 -6.62 -7.21 -19.63
N HIS A 196 -6.38 -6.17 -20.43
CA HIS A 196 -5.12 -6.00 -21.15
C HIS A 196 -3.91 -5.82 -20.21
N VAL A 197 -4.06 -4.99 -19.18
CA VAL A 197 -3.03 -4.78 -18.16
C VAL A 197 -2.77 -6.06 -17.37
N ASN A 198 -3.82 -6.79 -16.99
CA ASN A 198 -3.66 -8.06 -16.27
C ASN A 198 -2.91 -9.11 -17.11
N GLN A 199 -3.10 -9.13 -18.44
CA GLN A 199 -2.27 -9.95 -19.32
C GLN A 199 -0.80 -9.52 -19.32
N LYS A 200 -0.51 -8.21 -19.32
CA LYS A 200 0.88 -7.70 -19.18
C LYS A 200 1.50 -8.16 -17.86
N LEU A 201 0.73 -8.07 -16.77
CA LEU A 201 1.17 -8.44 -15.42
C LEU A 201 1.40 -9.97 -15.29
N ALA A 202 0.51 -10.79 -15.84
CA ALA A 202 0.64 -12.24 -15.89
C ALA A 202 1.85 -12.68 -16.74
N ARG A 203 2.09 -12.03 -17.89
CA ARG A 203 3.31 -12.27 -18.71
C ARG A 203 4.57 -11.91 -17.94
N TRP A 204 4.55 -10.80 -17.20
CA TRP A 204 5.68 -10.42 -16.35
C TRP A 204 5.95 -11.47 -15.27
N GLN A 205 4.90 -11.97 -14.60
CA GLN A 205 5.03 -13.05 -13.60
C GLN A 205 5.59 -14.34 -14.21
N ALA A 206 5.09 -14.75 -15.38
CA ALA A 206 5.54 -15.96 -16.08
C ALA A 206 7.00 -15.88 -16.54
N ALA A 207 7.52 -14.67 -16.76
CA ALA A 207 8.91 -14.43 -17.14
C ALA A 207 9.89 -14.41 -15.95
N LEU A 208 9.40 -14.54 -14.71
CA LEU A 208 10.26 -14.52 -13.52
C LEU A 208 11.16 -15.77 -13.47
N PRO A 209 12.47 -15.60 -13.22
CA PRO A 209 13.33 -16.73 -12.95
C PRO A 209 12.99 -17.36 -11.59
N PRO A 210 13.25 -18.67 -11.37
CA PRO A 210 12.93 -19.34 -10.10
C PRO A 210 13.53 -18.66 -8.87
N SER A 211 14.71 -18.05 -9.01
CA SER A 211 15.39 -17.31 -7.94
C SER A 211 14.67 -16.02 -7.51
N MET A 212 13.72 -15.54 -8.32
CA MET A 212 12.92 -14.32 -8.08
C MET A 212 11.42 -14.59 -8.19
N ALA A 213 10.97 -15.84 -8.05
CA ALA A 213 9.55 -16.18 -8.04
C ALA A 213 8.80 -15.41 -6.92
N LEU A 214 7.50 -15.18 -7.12
CA LEU A 214 6.66 -14.59 -6.09
C LEU A 214 6.66 -15.45 -4.81
N VAL A 215 6.36 -14.83 -3.67
CA VAL A 215 6.52 -15.43 -2.34
C VAL A 215 5.17 -15.69 -1.70
N ASP A 216 4.98 -16.91 -1.19
CA ASP A 216 3.89 -17.17 -0.24
C ASP A 216 4.31 -16.85 1.21
N ALA A 217 3.37 -16.43 2.05
CA ALA A 217 3.61 -16.12 3.45
C ALA A 217 4.26 -17.30 4.22
N ALA A 218 3.94 -18.55 3.85
CA ALA A 218 4.54 -19.76 4.43
C ALA A 218 6.07 -19.80 4.27
N GLU A 219 6.61 -19.33 3.14
CA GLU A 219 8.05 -19.29 2.87
C GLU A 219 8.78 -18.31 3.80
N VAL A 220 8.10 -17.26 4.27
CA VAL A 220 8.69 -16.27 5.18
C VAL A 220 8.79 -16.81 6.60
N TYR A 221 7.84 -17.65 7.03
CA TYR A 221 7.92 -18.32 8.32
C TYR A 221 9.08 -19.32 8.39
N GLN A 222 9.40 -19.96 7.26
CA GLN A 222 10.46 -20.97 7.15
C GLN A 222 11.39 -20.65 5.97
N PRO A 223 12.23 -19.61 6.09
CA PRO A 223 13.05 -19.15 4.97
C PRO A 223 14.11 -20.18 4.62
N THR A 224 14.16 -20.53 3.33
CA THR A 224 15.24 -21.33 2.75
C THR A 224 16.22 -20.42 2.01
N GLY A 225 17.52 -20.67 2.15
CA GLY A 225 18.56 -19.92 1.45
C GLY A 225 18.83 -18.51 2.02
N SER A 226 19.18 -17.58 1.13
CA SER A 226 19.66 -16.24 1.52
C SER A 226 18.53 -15.32 1.96
N ALA A 227 18.64 -14.77 3.17
CA ALA A 227 17.70 -13.77 3.69
C ALA A 227 17.59 -12.53 2.79
N MET A 228 18.67 -12.12 2.13
CA MET A 228 18.65 -11.00 1.18
C MET A 228 17.87 -11.35 -0.10
N ALA A 229 18.02 -12.57 -0.61
CA ALA A 229 17.27 -13.02 -1.78
C ALA A 229 15.77 -13.09 -1.47
N LEU A 230 15.39 -13.65 -0.32
CA LEU A 230 14.00 -13.66 0.12
C LEU A 230 13.45 -12.24 0.31
N LYS A 231 14.24 -11.31 0.86
CA LYS A 231 13.86 -9.89 0.97
C LYS A 231 13.50 -9.27 -0.38
N PHE A 232 14.32 -9.51 -1.41
CA PHE A 232 14.03 -9.02 -2.76
C PHE A 232 12.75 -9.61 -3.33
N ARG A 233 12.54 -10.93 -3.16
CA ARG A 233 11.31 -11.61 -3.61
C ARG A 233 10.06 -11.08 -2.89
N VAL A 234 10.13 -10.86 -1.57
CA VAL A 234 9.04 -10.27 -0.78
C VAL A 234 8.66 -8.89 -1.30
N ILE A 235 9.65 -8.01 -1.51
CA ILE A 235 9.40 -6.64 -2.01
C ILE A 235 8.78 -6.67 -3.41
N LEU A 236 9.25 -7.56 -4.30
CA LEU A 236 8.66 -7.74 -5.63
C LEU A 236 7.21 -8.24 -5.55
N THR A 237 6.94 -9.18 -4.65
CA THR A 237 5.59 -9.76 -4.47
C THR A 237 4.59 -8.72 -3.97
N LEU A 238 4.99 -7.89 -3.00
CA LEU A 238 4.15 -6.78 -2.52
C LEU A 238 3.84 -5.76 -3.63
N ARG A 239 4.85 -5.40 -4.43
CA ARG A 239 4.68 -4.50 -5.59
C ARG A 239 3.75 -5.11 -6.65
N TYR A 240 3.89 -6.40 -6.93
CA TYR A 240 3.06 -7.12 -7.88
C TYR A 240 1.58 -7.06 -7.49
N HIS A 241 1.26 -7.48 -6.26
CA HIS A 241 -0.13 -7.48 -5.79
C HIS A 241 -0.72 -6.07 -5.69
N ASN A 242 0.10 -5.06 -5.37
CA ASN A 242 -0.39 -3.69 -5.35
C ASN A 242 -0.74 -3.15 -6.73
N ILE A 243 0.08 -3.44 -7.75
CA ILE A 243 -0.22 -3.06 -9.14
C ILE A 243 -1.46 -3.80 -9.63
N HIS A 244 -1.64 -5.06 -9.21
CA HIS A 244 -2.85 -5.82 -9.52
C HIS A 244 -4.10 -5.19 -8.88
N ILE A 245 -4.06 -4.80 -7.60
CA ILE A 245 -5.18 -4.07 -6.98
C ILE A 245 -5.42 -2.73 -7.69
N LEU A 246 -4.35 -2.00 -8.01
CA LEU A 246 -4.42 -0.69 -8.66
C LEU A 246 -5.08 -0.76 -10.05
N SER A 247 -4.87 -1.85 -10.80
CA SER A 247 -5.52 -2.03 -12.12
C SER A 247 -7.03 -2.24 -11.99
N HIS A 248 -7.51 -2.83 -10.91
CA HIS A 248 -8.93 -3.11 -10.69
C HIS A 248 -9.69 -2.00 -9.97
N ARG A 249 -8.99 -1.12 -9.26
CA ARG A 249 -9.58 -0.04 -8.47
C ARG A 249 -10.59 0.85 -9.23
N PRO A 250 -10.40 1.22 -10.51
CA PRO A 250 -11.39 2.02 -11.24
C PRO A 250 -12.75 1.32 -11.39
N ILE A 251 -12.76 -0.01 -11.48
CA ILE A 251 -14.00 -0.79 -11.53
C ILE A 251 -14.67 -0.79 -10.16
N LEU A 252 -13.91 -0.99 -9.08
CA LEU A 252 -14.43 -0.93 -7.71
C LEU A 252 -15.02 0.45 -7.39
N ASP A 253 -14.34 1.52 -7.82
CA ASP A 253 -14.81 2.90 -7.66
C ASP A 253 -16.14 3.13 -8.40
N ARG A 254 -16.27 2.62 -9.63
CA ARG A 254 -17.56 2.65 -10.37
C ARG A 254 -18.66 1.87 -9.68
N CYS A 255 -18.35 0.72 -9.07
CA CYS A 255 -19.31 -0.01 -8.27
C CYS A 255 -19.77 0.82 -7.06
N LEU A 256 -18.85 1.46 -6.33
CA LEU A 256 -19.20 2.31 -5.18
C LEU A 256 -20.04 3.53 -5.60
N GLN A 257 -19.68 4.19 -6.70
CA GLN A 257 -20.43 5.31 -7.27
C GLN A 257 -21.87 4.94 -7.63
N ALA A 258 -22.08 3.72 -8.15
CA ALA A 258 -23.41 3.19 -8.46
C ALA A 258 -24.26 3.00 -7.19
N LEU A 259 -23.65 2.63 -6.07
CA LEU A 259 -24.34 2.44 -4.78
C LEU A 259 -24.75 3.75 -4.12
N ASP A 260 -23.91 4.78 -4.23
CA ASP A 260 -24.22 6.12 -3.73
C ASP A 260 -25.28 6.85 -4.59
N GLY A 261 -25.66 6.28 -5.74
CA GLY A 261 -26.56 6.91 -6.70
C GLY A 261 -25.93 8.11 -7.43
N SER A 262 -24.62 8.27 -7.31
CA SER A 262 -23.86 9.40 -7.89
C SER A 262 -23.78 9.37 -9.42
N VAL A 263 -23.93 8.18 -10.03
CA VAL A 263 -23.89 7.96 -11.48
C VAL A 263 -25.04 7.05 -11.90
N ASP A 264 -25.79 7.45 -12.94
CA ASP A 264 -26.80 6.59 -13.55
C ASP A 264 -26.13 5.52 -14.42
N VAL A 265 -25.95 4.32 -13.85
CA VAL A 265 -25.31 3.17 -14.51
C VAL A 265 -26.35 2.25 -15.17
N THR A 266 -27.60 2.69 -15.36
CA THR A 266 -28.67 1.84 -15.91
C THR A 266 -28.32 1.24 -17.28
N GLN A 267 -27.65 2.00 -18.15
CA GLN A 267 -27.22 1.53 -19.47
C GLN A 267 -25.97 0.63 -19.45
N GLU A 268 -25.13 0.74 -18.41
CA GLU A 268 -23.88 -0.04 -18.28
C GLU A 268 -23.97 -1.15 -17.23
N SER A 269 -25.15 -1.41 -16.66
CA SER A 269 -25.33 -2.32 -15.51
C SER A 269 -24.77 -3.73 -15.74
N THR A 270 -24.96 -4.31 -16.93
CA THR A 270 -24.41 -5.64 -17.26
C THR A 270 -22.89 -5.63 -17.34
N THR A 271 -22.30 -4.58 -17.94
CA THR A 271 -20.85 -4.41 -18.02
C THR A 271 -20.23 -4.18 -16.64
N LEU A 272 -20.91 -3.43 -15.76
CA LEU A 272 -20.48 -3.23 -14.38
C LEU A 272 -20.51 -4.54 -13.60
N GLN A 273 -21.55 -5.34 -13.75
CA GLN A 273 -21.64 -6.64 -13.12
C GLN A 273 -20.50 -7.59 -13.59
N GLN A 274 -20.19 -7.60 -14.89
CA GLN A 274 -19.06 -8.38 -15.41
C GLN A 274 -17.71 -7.87 -14.87
N GLY A 275 -17.49 -6.56 -14.88
CA GLY A 275 -16.29 -5.93 -14.32
C GLY A 275 -16.13 -6.23 -12.83
N TRP A 276 -17.23 -6.23 -12.08
CA TRP A 276 -17.27 -6.59 -10.67
C TRP A 276 -16.77 -8.02 -10.43
N TYR A 277 -17.32 -9.02 -11.12
CA TYR A 277 -16.88 -10.42 -10.96
C TYR A 277 -15.41 -10.61 -11.35
N LEU A 278 -14.95 -9.92 -12.39
CA LEU A 278 -13.55 -9.90 -12.79
C LEU A 278 -12.64 -9.34 -11.69
N SER A 279 -13.09 -8.29 -10.99
CA SER A 279 -12.25 -7.52 -10.07
C SER A 279 -12.28 -8.04 -8.64
N LYS A 280 -13.43 -8.52 -8.17
CA LYS A 280 -13.62 -9.00 -6.80
C LYS A 280 -12.57 -10.05 -6.41
N GLU A 281 -12.49 -11.15 -7.16
CA GLU A 281 -11.62 -12.27 -6.80
C GLU A 281 -10.14 -11.89 -6.90
N ALA A 282 -9.77 -11.17 -7.97
CA ALA A 282 -8.41 -10.70 -8.20
C ALA A 282 -7.91 -9.78 -7.08
N CYS A 283 -8.74 -8.83 -6.65
CA CYS A 283 -8.44 -7.92 -5.55
C CYS A 283 -8.40 -8.63 -4.19
N LEU A 284 -9.34 -9.53 -3.90
CA LEU A 284 -9.37 -10.28 -2.64
C LEU A 284 -8.10 -11.12 -2.47
N GLN A 285 -7.74 -11.91 -3.49
CA GLN A 285 -6.52 -12.72 -3.46
C GLN A 285 -5.28 -11.86 -3.24
N SER A 286 -5.19 -10.72 -3.94
CA SER A 286 -4.02 -9.84 -3.84
C SER A 286 -3.93 -9.12 -2.50
N ALA A 287 -5.06 -8.66 -1.96
CA ALA A 287 -5.12 -8.01 -0.66
C ALA A 287 -4.78 -8.99 0.46
N GLU A 288 -5.32 -10.20 0.39
CA GLU A 288 -5.02 -11.31 1.30
C GLU A 288 -3.53 -11.67 1.30
N SER A 289 -2.93 -11.83 0.11
CA SER A 289 -1.49 -12.07 -0.03
C SER A 289 -0.64 -10.95 0.58
N ILE A 290 -1.00 -9.68 0.36
CA ILE A 290 -0.30 -8.53 0.96
C ILE A 290 -0.34 -8.61 2.49
N VAL A 291 -1.54 -8.76 3.06
CA VAL A 291 -1.74 -8.76 4.52
C VAL A 291 -0.98 -9.92 5.16
N ARG A 292 -1.11 -11.14 4.61
CA ARG A 292 -0.42 -12.32 5.15
C ARG A 292 1.09 -12.22 5.03
N LEU A 293 1.61 -11.72 3.91
CA LEU A 293 3.05 -11.60 3.70
C LEU A 293 3.68 -10.58 4.64
N ILE A 294 3.01 -9.45 4.88
CA ILE A 294 3.47 -8.44 5.85
C ILE A 294 3.35 -8.98 7.28
N ALA A 295 2.28 -9.69 7.62
CA ALA A 295 2.14 -10.37 8.91
C ALA A 295 3.30 -11.36 9.14
N ALA A 296 3.61 -12.19 8.16
CA ALA A 296 4.70 -13.16 8.24
C ALA A 296 6.07 -12.48 8.42
N CYS A 297 6.33 -11.39 7.67
CA CYS A 297 7.55 -10.60 7.82
C CYS A 297 7.69 -10.00 9.22
N LYS A 298 6.60 -9.49 9.78
CA LYS A 298 6.55 -8.93 11.13
C LYS A 298 6.82 -10.01 12.18
N SER A 299 6.07 -11.12 12.15
CA SER A 299 6.27 -12.23 13.08
C SER A 299 7.68 -12.82 13.00
N PHE A 300 8.28 -12.85 11.81
CA PHE A 300 9.67 -13.26 11.65
C PHE A 300 10.64 -12.27 12.30
N SER A 301 10.46 -10.96 12.08
CA SER A 301 11.31 -9.92 12.66
C SER A 301 11.22 -9.91 14.19
N GLU A 302 10.04 -10.14 14.77
CA GLU A 302 9.85 -10.25 16.23
C GLU A 302 10.63 -11.43 16.82
N LYS A 303 10.68 -12.56 16.11
CA LYS A 303 11.46 -13.75 16.53
C LYS A 303 12.96 -13.60 16.26
N ARG A 304 13.35 -12.79 15.26
CA ARG A 304 14.73 -12.62 14.78
C ARG A 304 15.02 -11.14 14.48
N PRO A 305 15.23 -10.30 15.51
CA PRO A 305 15.34 -8.84 15.36
C PRO A 305 16.55 -8.37 14.52
N THR A 306 17.51 -9.25 14.25
CA THR A 306 18.69 -8.97 13.43
C THR A 306 18.40 -8.93 11.92
N ILE A 307 17.27 -9.50 11.47
CA ILE A 307 16.91 -9.59 10.06
C ILE A 307 15.57 -8.89 9.84
N SER A 308 15.60 -7.72 9.22
CA SER A 308 14.40 -7.00 8.81
C SER A 308 14.17 -7.08 7.30
N PHE A 309 13.09 -7.76 6.90
CA PHE A 309 12.62 -7.78 5.52
C PHE A 309 12.05 -6.42 5.09
N LEU A 310 11.29 -5.78 5.97
CA LEU A 310 10.54 -4.54 5.69
C LEU A 310 10.83 -3.45 6.74
N GLY A 311 12.05 -2.89 6.72
CA GLY A 311 12.48 -1.86 7.70
C GLY A 311 11.93 -0.45 7.45
N ALA A 312 11.37 -0.19 6.26
CA ALA A 312 10.71 1.07 5.94
C ALA A 312 9.22 0.96 6.30
N TRP A 313 8.85 1.38 7.52
CA TRP A 313 7.47 1.24 8.03
C TRP A 313 6.41 1.81 7.07
N TRP A 314 6.72 2.93 6.41
CA TRP A 314 5.80 3.61 5.49
C TRP A 314 5.50 2.78 4.24
N PHE A 315 6.45 1.97 3.78
CA PHE A 315 6.27 1.05 2.66
C PHE A 315 5.25 -0.03 3.05
N SER A 316 5.45 -0.69 4.19
CA SER A 316 4.52 -1.71 4.69
C SER A 316 3.14 -1.13 5.00
N LEU A 317 3.10 0.07 5.59
CA LEU A 317 1.86 0.77 5.89
C LEU A 317 1.04 1.02 4.63
N TYR A 318 1.68 1.56 3.59
CA TYR A 318 1.03 1.84 2.31
C TYR A 318 0.35 0.60 1.72
N PHE A 319 1.05 -0.54 1.63
CA PHE A 319 0.46 -1.74 1.03
C PHE A 319 -0.64 -2.35 1.89
N THR A 320 -0.43 -2.50 3.21
CA THR A 320 -1.45 -3.11 4.09
C THR A 320 -2.70 -2.23 4.16
N PHE A 321 -2.53 -0.91 4.22
CA PHE A 321 -3.65 0.03 4.28
C PHE A 321 -4.47 -0.01 2.98
N ASN A 322 -3.82 0.06 1.81
CA ASN A 322 -4.51 -0.06 0.52
C ASN A 322 -5.22 -1.41 0.35
N ALA A 323 -4.60 -2.51 0.80
CA ALA A 323 -5.22 -3.82 0.80
C ALA A 323 -6.48 -3.85 1.68
N ALA A 324 -6.41 -3.29 2.89
CA ALA A 324 -7.55 -3.22 3.80
C ALA A 324 -8.71 -2.37 3.23
N LEU A 325 -8.41 -1.18 2.68
CA LEU A 325 -9.44 -0.34 2.04
C LEU A 325 -10.12 -1.06 0.86
N THR A 326 -9.34 -1.78 0.05
CA THR A 326 -9.87 -2.56 -1.07
C THR A 326 -10.82 -3.65 -0.58
N MET A 327 -10.46 -4.36 0.50
CA MET A 327 -11.32 -5.39 1.08
C MET A 327 -12.59 -4.81 1.70
N VAL A 328 -12.51 -3.66 2.38
CA VAL A 328 -13.69 -2.94 2.89
C VAL A 328 -14.61 -2.54 1.75
N ALA A 329 -14.07 -1.98 0.65
CA ALA A 329 -14.86 -1.63 -0.54
C ALA A 329 -15.56 -2.85 -1.13
N ILE A 330 -14.86 -3.98 -1.28
CA ILE A 330 -15.45 -5.23 -1.77
C ILE A 330 -16.59 -5.69 -0.86
N LYS A 331 -16.40 -5.65 0.46
CA LYS A 331 -17.44 -6.04 1.43
C LYS A 331 -18.70 -5.17 1.31
N ILE A 332 -18.55 -3.85 1.11
CA ILE A 332 -19.67 -2.92 0.88
C ILE A 332 -20.40 -3.27 -0.44
N ILE A 333 -19.64 -3.54 -1.50
CA ILE A 333 -20.20 -3.85 -2.82
C ILE A 333 -20.94 -5.20 -2.81
N GLU A 334 -20.34 -6.23 -2.22
CA GLU A 334 -20.95 -7.58 -2.10
C GLU A 334 -22.31 -7.55 -1.42
N GLN A 335 -22.42 -6.79 -0.34
CA GLN A 335 -23.69 -6.64 0.38
C GLN A 335 -24.78 -6.04 -0.50
N SER A 336 -24.42 -5.22 -1.47
CA SER A 336 -25.38 -4.50 -2.30
C SER A 336 -25.82 -5.30 -3.52
N TYR A 337 -24.92 -6.10 -4.11
CA TYR A 337 -25.21 -6.93 -5.28
C TYR A 337 -25.77 -8.32 -4.95
N SER A 338 -25.49 -8.88 -3.77
CA SER A 338 -26.02 -10.18 -3.35
C SER A 338 -27.24 -10.03 -2.44
N PRO A 339 -28.41 -10.61 -2.77
CA PRO A 339 -29.47 -10.79 -1.78
C PRO A 339 -28.99 -11.81 -0.71
N PRO A 340 -29.36 -11.66 0.57
CA PRO A 340 -29.09 -12.66 1.60
C PRO A 340 -30.00 -13.88 1.38
N THR A 341 -29.69 -14.71 0.39
CA THR A 341 -30.32 -16.02 0.21
C THR A 341 -29.41 -17.10 0.76
N PHE A 342 -30.03 -18.17 1.27
CA PHE A 342 -29.50 -19.40 1.87
C PHE A 342 -28.35 -20.09 1.09
N ASP A 343 -27.22 -19.40 0.90
CA ASP A 343 -25.99 -19.96 0.34
C ASP A 343 -24.95 -20.09 1.47
N PRO A 344 -24.71 -21.30 2.00
CA PRO A 344 -23.70 -21.53 3.03
C PRO A 344 -22.26 -21.19 2.55
N GLY A 345 -22.03 -21.02 1.24
CA GLY A 345 -20.77 -20.50 0.70
C GLY A 345 -20.53 -19.01 1.00
N TYR A 346 -21.60 -18.21 1.09
CA TYR A 346 -21.51 -16.76 1.33
C TYR A 346 -21.07 -16.42 2.76
N THR A 347 -21.62 -17.12 3.75
CA THR A 347 -21.25 -16.92 5.17
C THR A 347 -19.79 -17.28 5.44
N THR A 348 -19.29 -18.34 4.80
CA THR A 348 -17.89 -18.76 4.88
C THR A 348 -16.95 -17.72 4.26
N SER A 349 -17.30 -17.17 3.10
CA SER A 349 -16.52 -16.13 2.40
C SER A 349 -16.49 -14.81 3.18
N SER A 350 -17.62 -14.37 3.76
CA SER A 350 -17.65 -13.15 4.59
C SER A 350 -16.80 -13.31 5.86
N GLY A 351 -16.86 -14.48 6.53
CA GLY A 351 -16.05 -14.74 7.73
C GLY A 351 -14.54 -14.71 7.45
N GLN A 352 -14.12 -15.22 6.29
CA GLN A 352 -12.71 -15.15 5.86
C GLN A 352 -12.26 -13.70 5.63
N ILE A 353 -13.08 -12.86 4.99
CA ILE A 353 -12.77 -11.43 4.77
C ILE A 353 -12.62 -10.70 6.10
N ASP A 354 -13.51 -10.94 7.07
CA ASP A 354 -13.46 -10.32 8.40
C ASP A 354 -12.20 -10.70 9.18
N GLU A 355 -11.79 -11.98 9.10
CA GLU A 355 -10.54 -12.43 9.73
C GLU A 355 -9.31 -11.72 9.13
N ILE A 356 -9.26 -11.60 7.80
CA ILE A 356 -8.14 -10.94 7.11
C ILE A 356 -8.11 -9.45 7.41
N LEU A 357 -9.26 -8.77 7.44
CA LEU A 357 -9.37 -7.36 7.82
C LEU A 357 -8.88 -7.11 9.25
N ARG A 358 -9.24 -7.99 10.19
CA ARG A 358 -8.70 -7.95 11.56
C ARG A 358 -7.18 -8.15 11.58
N ASN A 359 -6.67 -9.09 10.79
CA ASN A 359 -5.22 -9.29 10.65
C ASN A 359 -4.54 -8.06 10.04
N ALA A 360 -5.17 -7.37 9.10
CA ALA A 360 -4.66 -6.13 8.51
C ALA A 360 -4.54 -5.01 9.55
N VAL A 361 -5.58 -4.79 10.38
CA VAL A 361 -5.54 -3.81 11.49
C VAL A 361 -4.42 -4.15 12.48
N ASN A 362 -4.29 -5.42 12.89
CA ASN A 362 -3.24 -5.88 13.78
C ASN A 362 -1.83 -5.73 13.18
N CYS A 363 -1.71 -5.93 11.87
CA CYS A 363 -0.48 -5.68 11.15
C CYS A 363 -0.13 -4.19 11.19
N ILE A 364 -1.04 -3.32 10.75
CA ILE A 364 -0.88 -1.87 10.73
C ILE A 364 -0.47 -1.39 12.12
N ALA A 365 -1.27 -1.65 13.15
CA ALA A 365 -1.05 -1.17 14.51
C ALA A 365 0.32 -1.56 15.10
N GLY A 366 0.93 -2.66 14.62
CA GLY A 366 2.25 -3.09 15.07
C GLY A 366 3.38 -2.89 14.06
N LEU A 367 3.21 -2.08 13.01
CA LEU A 367 4.30 -1.77 12.06
C LEU A 367 5.40 -0.91 12.70
N ASP A 368 5.00 0.13 13.45
CA ASP A 368 5.94 1.01 14.14
C ASP A 368 5.26 1.61 15.38
N ARG A 369 5.64 1.13 16.57
CA ARG A 369 5.05 1.58 17.84
C ARG A 369 5.44 3.03 18.10
N GLN A 370 4.49 3.83 18.59
CA GLN A 370 4.62 5.30 18.80
C GLN A 370 4.60 6.14 17.52
N ASN A 371 4.31 5.54 16.35
CA ASN A 371 4.07 6.30 15.12
C ASN A 371 2.61 6.77 15.04
N GLN A 372 2.38 8.08 15.14
CA GLN A 372 1.03 8.66 15.07
C GLN A 372 0.32 8.34 13.74
N MET A 373 1.05 8.26 12.63
CA MET A 373 0.44 7.92 11.33
C MET A 373 -0.06 6.48 11.31
N VAL A 374 0.74 5.56 11.87
CA VAL A 374 0.36 4.14 11.97
C VAL A 374 -0.87 3.98 12.87
N ASP A 375 -0.90 4.68 14.00
CA ASP A 375 -2.05 4.67 14.92
C ASP A 375 -3.32 5.22 14.25
N LYS A 376 -3.23 6.35 13.55
CA LYS A 376 -4.34 6.93 12.77
C LYS A 376 -4.86 5.96 11.71
N CYS A 377 -3.98 5.37 10.90
CA CYS A 377 -4.38 4.41 9.87
C CYS A 377 -5.03 3.14 10.47
N ALA A 378 -4.51 2.62 11.58
CA ALA A 378 -5.10 1.47 12.26
C ALA A 378 -6.51 1.79 12.77
N LYS A 379 -6.67 2.92 13.47
CA LYS A 379 -7.97 3.39 13.98
C LYS A 379 -8.97 3.62 12.86
N PHE A 380 -8.57 4.34 11.82
CA PHE A 380 -9.41 4.59 10.64
C PHE A 380 -9.90 3.29 10.00
N THR A 381 -8.99 2.33 9.78
CA THR A 381 -9.34 1.03 9.20
C THR A 381 -10.32 0.26 10.10
N ALA A 382 -10.07 0.22 11.41
CA ALA A 382 -10.95 -0.45 12.37
C ALA A 382 -12.35 0.19 12.40
N THR A 383 -12.42 1.52 12.42
CA THR A 383 -13.69 2.26 12.37
C THR A 383 -14.48 1.95 11.10
N LEU A 384 -13.82 1.91 9.94
CA LEU A 384 -14.47 1.53 8.68
C LEU A 384 -15.03 0.11 8.73
N ILE A 385 -14.28 -0.86 9.24
CA ILE A 385 -14.74 -2.24 9.38
C ILE A 385 -16.00 -2.30 10.26
N MET A 386 -15.99 -1.62 11.41
CA MET A 386 -17.14 -1.58 12.31
C MET A 386 -18.36 -0.91 11.66
N MET A 387 -18.16 0.17 10.92
CA MET A 387 -19.23 0.86 10.21
C MET A 387 -19.88 -0.04 9.14
N VAL A 388 -19.07 -0.82 8.43
CA VAL A 388 -19.61 -1.79 7.45
C VAL A 388 -20.37 -2.92 8.14
N GLN A 389 -19.89 -3.40 9.30
CA GLN A 389 -20.58 -4.44 10.07
C GLN A 389 -21.89 -3.95 10.68
N SER A 390 -21.96 -2.70 11.14
CA SER A 390 -23.21 -2.13 11.69
C SER A 390 -24.26 -1.93 10.59
N LEU A 391 -23.85 -1.53 9.38
CA LEU A 391 -24.72 -1.49 8.21
C LEU A 391 -25.29 -2.88 7.86
N GLN A 392 -24.48 -3.95 8.00
CA GLN A 392 -24.96 -5.33 7.84
C GLN A 392 -26.04 -5.68 8.87
N ALA A 393 -25.75 -5.47 10.16
CA ALA A 393 -26.67 -5.81 11.24
C ALA A 393 -28.02 -5.07 11.12
N SER A 394 -28.00 -3.78 10.76
CA SER A 394 -29.22 -3.00 10.54
C SER A 394 -30.06 -3.52 9.38
N ARG A 395 -29.42 -4.01 8.32
CA ARG A 395 -30.12 -4.55 7.13
C ARG A 395 -30.68 -5.94 7.40
N ASP A 396 -29.95 -6.79 8.10
CA ASP A 396 -30.40 -8.11 8.50
C ASP A 396 -31.63 -8.01 9.41
N ALA A 397 -31.61 -7.07 10.37
CA ALA A 397 -32.77 -6.76 11.21
C ALA A 397 -33.98 -6.25 10.40
N ALA A 398 -33.77 -5.41 9.39
CA ALA A 398 -34.83 -4.92 8.51
C ALA A 398 -35.40 -6.01 7.57
N SER A 399 -34.60 -7.01 7.22
CA SER A 399 -35.00 -8.12 6.35
C SER A 399 -35.77 -9.25 7.06
N GLY A 400 -35.97 -9.16 8.38
CA GLY A 400 -36.73 -10.13 9.18
C GLY A 400 -35.97 -11.44 9.50
N ASN A 401 -34.66 -11.51 9.25
CA ASN A 401 -33.83 -12.71 9.45
C ASN A 401 -33.32 -12.89 10.88
N ILE A 402 -34.17 -12.68 11.89
CA ILE A 402 -33.88 -13.11 13.27
C ILE A 402 -34.86 -14.22 13.66
N THR A 403 -34.46 -15.48 13.46
CA THR A 403 -34.95 -16.56 14.33
C THR A 403 -34.28 -16.39 15.68
N CYS A 404 -34.98 -15.74 16.62
CA CYS A 404 -34.61 -15.77 18.03
C CYS A 404 -34.50 -17.25 18.46
N ALA A 405 -33.29 -17.71 18.77
CA ALA A 405 -33.12 -18.98 19.47
C ALA A 405 -33.73 -18.83 20.89
N PRO A 406 -34.45 -19.82 21.42
CA PRO A 406 -35.05 -19.71 22.73
C PRO A 406 -33.94 -19.69 23.79
N ILE A 407 -33.96 -18.64 24.61
CA ILE A 407 -33.12 -18.52 25.81
C ILE A 407 -33.46 -19.70 26.73
N VAL A 408 -32.47 -20.54 27.01
CA VAL A 408 -32.57 -21.56 28.07
C VAL A 408 -32.56 -20.84 29.41
N ASN A 409 -33.74 -20.74 30.02
CA ASN A 409 -33.92 -20.21 31.37
C ASN A 409 -33.23 -21.13 32.39
N ILE A 410 -32.14 -20.66 32.98
CA ILE A 410 -31.65 -21.17 34.27
C ILE A 410 -32.17 -20.20 35.35
N ALA A 411 -33.19 -20.64 36.09
CA ALA A 411 -33.78 -19.90 37.19
C ALA A 411 -32.87 -19.94 38.43
N PRO A 412 -32.67 -18.82 39.15
CA PRO A 412 -32.26 -18.83 40.55
C PRO A 412 -33.48 -18.70 41.48
N PRO A 413 -33.37 -19.14 42.75
CA PRO A 413 -34.51 -19.30 43.65
C PRO A 413 -34.96 -17.98 44.31
N ASN A 414 -36.25 -17.98 44.64
CA ASN A 414 -37.10 -16.92 45.20
C ASN A 414 -36.54 -16.09 46.38
N GLY A 415 -36.97 -14.83 46.45
CA GLY A 415 -36.86 -13.97 47.64
C GLY A 415 -37.32 -12.52 47.46
N ASP A 416 -38.64 -12.31 47.49
CA ASP A 416 -39.46 -11.17 47.97
C ASP A 416 -39.03 -9.67 47.95
N VAL A 417 -39.91 -8.90 47.26
CA VAL A 417 -40.65 -7.68 47.69
C VAL A 417 -40.15 -6.24 47.37
N SER A 418 -41.05 -5.52 46.67
CA SER A 418 -41.39 -4.08 46.67
C SER A 418 -40.73 -3.05 45.72
N GLN A 419 -41.51 -2.68 44.69
CA GLN A 419 -41.86 -1.33 44.16
C GLN A 419 -40.84 -0.18 44.20
N ASN A 420 -40.43 0.32 43.02
CA ASN A 420 -40.98 1.55 42.40
C ASN A 420 -40.37 1.79 41.01
N GLY A 421 -41.18 2.32 40.09
CA GLY A 421 -40.85 2.45 38.68
C GLY A 421 -39.96 3.65 38.31
N SER A 422 -39.23 3.50 37.21
CA SER A 422 -38.83 4.59 36.29
C SER A 422 -38.05 4.02 35.10
N MET A 423 -38.62 4.18 33.89
CA MET A 423 -37.99 4.23 32.56
C MET A 423 -36.93 3.16 32.19
N MET A 424 -37.32 2.24 31.32
CA MET A 424 -36.39 1.40 30.56
C MET A 424 -35.59 2.24 29.55
N HIS A 425 -34.28 2.36 29.77
CA HIS A 425 -33.32 2.77 28.76
C HIS A 425 -32.86 1.51 28.01
N ASN A 426 -33.01 1.48 26.68
CA ASN A 426 -32.47 0.41 25.82
C ASN A 426 -30.93 0.36 25.93
N GLY A 427 -30.40 -0.60 26.71
CA GLY A 427 -28.98 -0.80 26.98
C GLY A 427 -28.26 -1.80 26.07
N GLY A 428 -28.59 -1.86 24.77
CA GLY A 428 -27.94 -2.77 23.82
C GLY A 428 -26.59 -2.29 23.26
N MET A 429 -26.27 -1.00 23.40
CA MET A 429 -25.01 -0.42 22.92
C MET A 429 -23.87 -0.49 23.95
N ASP A 430 -24.20 -0.55 25.25
CA ASP A 430 -23.18 -0.49 26.31
C ASP A 430 -22.45 -1.81 26.51
N GLU A 431 -23.09 -2.97 26.31
CA GLU A 431 -22.41 -4.28 26.40
C GLU A 431 -21.43 -4.50 25.24
N ALA A 432 -21.81 -4.14 24.01
CA ALA A 432 -20.93 -4.21 22.83
C ALA A 432 -19.73 -3.24 22.94
N PHE A 433 -19.94 -2.07 23.57
CA PHE A 433 -18.88 -1.11 23.87
C PHE A 433 -17.99 -1.55 25.04
N THR A 434 -18.52 -2.34 25.98
CA THR A 434 -17.74 -2.89 27.09
C THR A 434 -16.88 -4.07 26.62
N ASP A 435 -17.40 -4.89 25.70
CA ASP A 435 -16.61 -5.92 25.01
C ASP A 435 -15.52 -5.29 24.12
N LEU A 436 -15.78 -4.14 23.49
CA LEU A 436 -14.82 -3.35 22.69
C LEU A 436 -13.55 -2.96 23.48
N MET A 437 -13.71 -2.61 24.75
CA MET A 437 -12.60 -2.17 25.62
C MET A 437 -11.68 -3.32 26.04
N SER A 438 -12.13 -4.57 25.90
CA SER A 438 -11.33 -5.76 26.23
C SER A 438 -10.35 -6.17 25.13
N PHE A 439 -10.55 -5.70 23.89
CA PHE A 439 -9.73 -6.06 22.72
C PHE A 439 -8.70 -5.00 22.31
N LEU A 440 -8.71 -3.83 22.97
CA LEU A 440 -7.77 -2.75 22.72
C LEU A 440 -6.58 -2.82 23.71
N PRO A 441 -5.34 -2.53 23.27
CA PRO A 441 -4.20 -2.39 24.19
C PRO A 441 -4.50 -1.36 25.28
N SER A 442 -4.05 -1.61 26.51
CA SER A 442 -4.35 -0.86 27.74
C SER A 442 -4.07 0.66 27.71
N ASN A 443 -3.47 1.17 26.64
CA ASN A 443 -3.16 2.58 26.41
C ASN A 443 -4.28 3.33 25.66
N LEU A 444 -5.43 2.70 25.38
CA LEU A 444 -6.57 3.27 24.65
C LEU A 444 -7.73 3.75 25.55
N ASN A 445 -7.62 3.62 26.87
CA ASN A 445 -8.71 3.90 27.82
C ASN A 445 -9.05 5.39 28.04
N GLU A 446 -8.49 6.34 27.27
CA GLU A 446 -8.71 7.78 27.47
C GLU A 446 -9.77 8.42 26.55
N PHE A 447 -10.39 7.67 25.62
CA PHE A 447 -11.45 8.23 24.77
C PHE A 447 -12.84 8.00 25.38
N GLN A 448 -13.34 9.01 26.09
CA GLN A 448 -14.68 9.01 26.70
C GLN A 448 -15.80 9.07 25.66
N SER A 449 -16.85 8.29 25.98
CA SER A 449 -18.14 8.21 25.34
C SER A 449 -18.89 9.54 25.38
N THR A 450 -18.93 10.26 24.27
CA THR A 450 -19.99 11.25 24.03
C THR A 450 -20.54 11.03 22.62
N GLY A 451 -21.85 10.76 22.57
CA GLY A 451 -22.61 10.39 21.38
C GLY A 451 -22.85 11.55 20.42
N ALA A 452 -21.79 12.16 19.90
CA ALA A 452 -21.86 13.02 18.73
C ALA A 452 -21.47 12.23 17.48
N PRO A 453 -22.12 12.46 16.32
CA PRO A 453 -21.70 11.88 15.05
C PRO A 453 -20.33 12.48 14.69
N TYR A 454 -19.25 11.75 14.95
CA TYR A 454 -17.91 12.15 14.53
C TYR A 454 -17.88 12.23 13.00
N ALA A 455 -17.62 13.43 12.47
CA ALA A 455 -17.41 13.58 11.05
C ALA A 455 -16.09 12.88 10.67
N MET A 456 -16.07 12.09 9.59
CA MET A 456 -14.87 11.38 9.12
C MET A 456 -13.67 12.33 8.87
N SER A 457 -13.95 13.62 8.65
CA SER A 457 -12.97 14.72 8.58
C SER A 457 -12.25 15.01 9.90
N GLU A 458 -12.89 14.80 11.05
CA GLU A 458 -12.31 15.09 12.38
C GLU A 458 -11.28 14.04 12.81
N LEU A 459 -11.39 12.79 12.35
CA LEU A 459 -10.42 11.72 12.65
C LEU A 459 -9.05 11.97 11.98
N MET A 460 -9.03 12.73 10.89
CA MET A 460 -7.86 12.94 10.03
C MET A 460 -7.23 14.33 10.20
N GLY A 461 -7.98 15.32 10.71
CA GLY A 461 -7.55 16.72 10.82
C GLY A 461 -7.38 17.40 9.45
N ASP A 462 -6.90 18.65 9.43
CA ASP A 462 -6.56 19.43 8.22
C ASP A 462 -5.42 18.83 7.35
N LEU A 463 -5.10 17.53 7.53
CA LEU A 463 -4.42 16.78 6.49
C LEU A 463 -5.44 16.62 5.37
N ALA A 464 -5.32 17.46 4.34
CA ALA A 464 -6.00 17.23 3.07
C ALA A 464 -5.92 15.74 2.77
N THR A 465 -7.06 15.09 2.59
CA THR A 465 -7.20 13.66 2.30
C THR A 465 -6.25 13.19 1.18
N GLY A 466 -5.75 14.12 0.36
CA GLY A 466 -4.71 13.89 -0.64
C GLY A 466 -3.25 13.77 -0.20
N ASP A 467 -2.91 14.05 1.05
CA ASP A 467 -1.54 13.86 1.59
C ASP A 467 -1.34 12.49 2.23
N LEU A 468 -2.43 11.72 2.38
CA LEU A 468 -2.46 10.45 3.09
C LEU A 468 -2.64 9.23 2.17
N PHE A 469 -2.26 9.39 0.90
CA PHE A 469 -2.30 8.39 -0.17
C PHE A 469 -3.70 8.25 -0.80
N TRP A 470 -3.88 8.88 -1.97
CA TRP A 470 -5.10 8.80 -2.76
C TRP A 470 -5.51 7.37 -3.09
#